data_AF-A0A7C3T0F9-F1
#
_entry.id   AF-A0A7C3T0F9-F1
#
_cell.length_a   1.000
_cell.length_b   1.000
_cell.length_c   1.000
_cell.angle_alpha   90.00
_cell.angle_beta   90.00
_cell.angle_gamma   90.00
#
_symmetry.space_group_name_H-M   'P 1'
#
loop_
_entity.id
_entity.type
_entity.pdbx_description
1 polymer ?
#
loop_
_entity_poly.entity_id
_entity_poly.type
_entity_poly.pdbx_seq_one_letter_code
_entity_poly.pdbx_strand_id
1 'polypeptide(L)' 'MRAALKAVFWAAVAALAVSAGLTVAGSAFNLEVLLAAGIAGWFAGCSLLFAWSLLLAFWWLRSRGLGRSGGWRRENRDAA' A
#
# COMPACT_ATOMS: atom_id res chain seq x y z
N MET A 1 10.42 -0.52 -8.35
CA MET A 1 9.74 0.09 -7.18
C MET A 1 8.34 0.61 -7.48
N ARG A 2 8.14 1.47 -8.50
CA ARG A 2 6.79 1.95 -8.89
C ARG A 2 5.82 0.82 -9.28
N ALA A 3 6.29 -0.19 -10.01
CA ALA A 3 5.47 -1.36 -10.38
C ALA A 3 5.05 -2.19 -9.15
N ALA A 4 5.94 -2.39 -8.18
CA ALA A 4 5.63 -3.09 -6.93
C ALA A 4 4.59 -2.35 -6.07
N LEU A 5 4.72 -1.02 -5.95
CA LEU A 5 3.72 -0.19 -5.28
C LEU A 5 2.34 -0.29 -5.94
N LYS A 6 2.27 -0.28 -7.28
CA LYS A 6 1.01 -0.48 -8.01
C LYS A 6 0.45 -1.89 -7.77
N ALA A 7 1.29 -2.93 -7.85
CA ALA A 7 0.85 -4.30 -7.64
C ALA A 7 0.27 -4.51 -6.24
N VAL A 8 0.93 -4.00 -5.19
CA VAL A 8 0.43 -4.10 -3.81
C VAL A 8 -0.86 -3.32 -3.63
N PHE A 9 -1.00 -2.14 -4.24
CA PHE A 9 -2.25 -1.38 -4.21
C PHE A 9 -3.40 -2.17 -4.83
N TRP A 10 -3.20 -2.72 -6.04
CA TRP A 10 -4.23 -3.50 -6.72
C TRP A 10 -4.54 -4.81 -5.99
N ALA A 11 -3.56 -5.45 -5.38
CA ALA A 11 -3.78 -6.61 -4.53
C ALA A 11 -4.65 -6.26 -3.30
N ALA A 12 -4.41 -5.11 -2.68
CA ALA A 12 -5.25 -4.63 -1.57
C ALA A 12 -6.70 -4.36 -2.01
N VAL A 13 -6.87 -3.71 -3.16
CA VAL A 13 -8.20 -3.44 -3.74
C VAL A 13 -8.93 -4.74 -4.07
N ALA A 14 -8.25 -5.70 -4.70
CA ALA A 14 -8.83 -7.00 -5.02
C ALA A 14 -9.23 -7.77 -3.76
N ALA A 15 -8.38 -7.77 -2.73
CA ALA A 15 -8.69 -8.41 -1.45
C ALA A 15 -9.94 -7.79 -0.80
N LEU A 16 -10.04 -6.46 -0.78
CA LEU A 16 -11.22 -5.77 -0.24
C LEU A 16 -12.49 -6.06 -1.05
N ALA A 17 -12.40 -6.12 -2.38
CA ALA A 17 -13.53 -6.45 -3.23
C ALA A 17 -14.03 -7.88 -2.98
N VAL A 18 -13.12 -8.85 -2.85
CA VAL A 18 -13.47 -10.23 -2.51
C VAL A 18 -14.10 -10.30 -1.12
N SER A 19 -13.55 -9.61 -0.12
CA SER A 19 -14.12 -9.55 1.22
C SER A 19 -15.52 -8.96 1.25
N ALA A 20 -15.75 -7.86 0.54
CA ALA A 20 -17.09 -7.28 0.40
C ALA A 20 -18.07 -8.28 -0.23
N GLY A 21 -17.67 -8.97 -1.29
CA GLY A 21 -18.47 -10.01 -1.92
C GLY A 21 -18.82 -11.16 -0.97
N LEU A 22 -17.84 -11.64 -0.19
CA LEU A 22 -18.05 -12.68 0.82
C LEU A 22 -19.00 -12.22 1.93
N THR A 23 -18.86 -10.98 2.42
CA THR A 23 -19.77 -10.42 3.43
C THR A 23 -21.20 -10.33 2.90
N VAL A 24 -21.39 -9.84 1.66
CA VAL A 24 -22.70 -9.72 1.03
C VAL A 24 -23.32 -11.09 0.80
N ALA A 25 -22.57 -12.05 0.25
CA ALA A 25 -23.04 -13.42 0.03
C ALA A 25 -23.37 -14.11 1.35
N GLY A 26 -22.51 -13.98 2.37
CA GLY A 26 -22.75 -14.51 3.70
C GLY A 26 -24.02 -13.96 4.33
N SER A 27 -24.30 -12.66 4.17
CA SER A 27 -25.54 -12.04 4.63
C SER A 27 -26.76 -12.50 3.83
N ALA A 28 -26.66 -12.61 2.50
CA ALA A 28 -27.78 -13.00 1.64
C ALA A 28 -28.24 -14.45 1.88
N PHE A 29 -27.31 -15.35 2.18
CA PHE A 29 -27.58 -16.77 2.39
C PHE A 29 -27.57 -17.21 3.86
N ASN A 30 -27.42 -16.26 4.81
CA ASN A 30 -27.24 -16.53 6.25
C ASN A 30 -26.12 -17.55 6.55
N LEU A 31 -25.01 -17.47 5.80
CA LEU A 31 -23.85 -18.34 5.97
C LEU A 31 -22.80 -17.64 6.85
N GLU A 32 -22.75 -18.02 8.13
CA GLU A 32 -21.82 -17.43 9.11
C GLU A 32 -20.36 -17.57 8.71
N VAL A 33 -19.98 -18.69 8.07
CA VAL A 33 -18.61 -18.93 7.60
C VAL A 33 -18.17 -17.88 6.56
N LEU A 34 -19.06 -17.51 5.63
CA LEU A 34 -18.74 -16.48 4.63
C LEU A 34 -18.68 -15.08 5.25
N LEU A 35 -19.57 -14.79 6.21
CA LEU A 35 -19.54 -13.54 6.96
C LEU A 35 -18.22 -13.39 7.72
N ALA A 36 -17.80 -14.43 8.45
CA ALA A 36 -16.54 -14.44 9.18
C ALA A 36 -15.33 -14.29 8.23
N ALA A 37 -15.33 -15.00 7.10
CA ALA A 37 -14.28 -14.88 6.08
C ALA A 37 -14.22 -13.47 5.47
N GLY A 38 -15.37 -12.86 5.20
CA GLY A 38 -15.48 -11.48 4.74
C GLY A 38 -14.85 -10.51 5.75
N ILE A 39 -15.26 -10.59 7.03
CA ILE A 39 -14.73 -9.76 8.13
C ILE A 39 -13.21 -9.91 8.27
N ALA A 40 -12.70 -11.14 8.29
CA ALA A 40 -11.27 -11.40 8.38
C ALA A 40 -10.50 -10.77 7.20
N GLY A 41 -11.07 -10.84 6.00
CA GLY A 41 -10.44 -10.24 4.83
C GLY A 41 -10.52 -8.69 4.80
N TRP A 42 -11.49 -8.05 5.47
CA TRP A 42 -11.46 -6.60 5.70
C TRP A 42 -10.23 -6.19 6.51
N PHE A 43 -9.92 -6.90 7.60
CA PHE A 43 -8.71 -6.66 8.39
C PHE A 43 -7.45 -6.84 7.54
N ALA A 44 -7.36 -7.93 6.78
CA ALA A 44 -6.22 -8.18 5.89
C ALA A 44 -6.06 -7.09 4.83
N GLY A 45 -7.16 -6.62 4.21
CA GLY A 45 -7.17 -5.53 3.24
C GLY A 45 -6.68 -4.21 3.84
N CYS A 46 -7.15 -3.86 5.04
CA CYS A 46 -6.67 -2.69 5.78
C CYS A 46 -5.17 -2.76 6.10
N SER A 47 -4.69 -3.93 6.54
CA SER A 47 -3.26 -4.15 6.78
C SER A 47 -2.41 -3.99 5.51
N LEU A 48 -2.90 -4.47 4.36
CA LEU A 48 -2.24 -4.30 3.06
C LEU A 48 -2.17 -2.83 2.64
N LEU A 49 -3.27 -2.06 2.80
CA LEU A 49 -3.27 -0.62 2.53
C LEU A 49 -2.30 0.14 3.44
N PHE A 50 -2.22 -0.25 4.71
CA PHE A 50 -1.27 0.32 5.66
C PHE A 50 0.19 0.00 5.27
N ALA A 51 0.48 -1.25 4.91
CA ALA A 51 1.81 -1.62 4.42
C ALA A 51 2.17 -0.86 3.13
N TRP A 52 1.20 -0.67 2.23
CA TRP A 52 1.38 0.13 1.02
C TRP A 52 1.68 1.59 1.32
N SER A 53 0.97 2.22 2.26
CA SER A 53 1.20 3.62 2.63
C SER A 53 2.58 3.83 3.26
N LEU A 54 3.04 2.88 4.08
CA LEU A 54 4.41 2.87 4.62
C LEU A 54 5.46 2.76 3.53
N LEU A 55 5.27 1.84 2.56
CA LEU A 55 6.16 1.70 1.41
C LEU A 55 6.21 3.00 0.58
N LEU A 56 5.07 3.66 0.40
CA LEU A 56 4.98 4.91 -0.32
C LEU A 56 5.71 6.03 0.43
N ALA A 57 5.48 6.17 1.73
CA ALA A 57 6.13 7.15 2.58
C ALA A 57 7.66 6.95 2.59
N PHE A 58 8.11 5.71 2.77
CA PHE A 58 9.54 5.37 2.72
C PHE A 58 10.17 5.69 1.36
N TRP A 59 9.49 5.35 0.26
CA TRP A 59 9.95 5.67 -1.09
C TRP A 59 10.06 7.18 -1.31
N TRP A 60 9.10 7.94 -0.80
CA TRP A 60 9.09 9.40 -0.91
C TRP A 60 10.20 10.07 -0.09
N LEU A 61 10.40 9.63 1.15
CA LEU A 61 11.52 10.05 2.03
C LEU A 61 12.88 9.77 1.37
N ARG A 62 13.07 8.56 0.84
CA ARG A 62 14.30 8.19 0.12
C ARG A 62 14.54 9.05 -1.11
N SER A 63 13.48 9.37 -1.85
CA SER A 63 13.57 10.22 -3.05
C SER A 63 13.97 11.66 -2.72
N ARG A 64 13.57 12.18 -1.55
CA ARG A 64 14.00 13.51 -1.07
C ARG A 64 15.41 13.52 -0.48
N GLY A 65 15.84 12.44 0.18
CA GLY A 65 17.20 12.32 0.76
C GLY A 65 18.33 12.31 -0.26
N LEU A 66 18.08 11.82 -1.49
CA LEU A 66 19.07 11.77 -2.58
C LEU A 66 19.23 13.11 -3.33
N GLY A 67 18.34 14.09 -3.13
CA GLY A 67 18.40 15.38 -3.83
C GLY A 67 19.36 16.40 -3.21
N ARG A 68 19.83 16.18 -1.97
CA ARG A 68 20.53 17.22 -1.18
C ARG A 68 22.06 17.06 -1.16
N SER A 69 22.60 15.91 -1.56
CA SER A 69 24.05 15.63 -1.56
C SER A 69 24.76 16.04 -2.86
N GLY A 70 24.03 16.46 -3.90
CA GLY A 70 24.61 16.95 -5.15
C GLY A 70 24.95 18.45 -5.19
N GLY A 71 24.34 19.26 -4.32
CA GLY A 71 24.53 20.72 -4.29
C GLY A 71 25.91 21.15 -3.76
N TRP A 72 26.39 20.47 -2.71
CA TRP A 72 27.67 20.78 -2.06
C TRP A 72 28.90 20.57 -2.96
N ARG A 73 28.81 19.70 -3.98
CA ARG A 73 29.94 19.43 -4.89
C ARG A 73 30.01 20.43 -6.06
N ARG A 74 28.94 21.18 -6.33
CA ARG A 74 28.97 22.25 -7.35
C ARG A 74 29.44 23.57 -6.75
N GLU A 75 29.00 23.89 -5.54
CA GLU A 75 29.39 25.13 -4.86
C GLU A 75 30.90 25.24 -4.59
N ASN A 76 31.57 24.11 -4.30
CA ASN A 76 33.04 24.09 -4.15
C ASN A 76 33.83 24.01 -5.47
N ARG A 77 33.19 23.82 -6.63
CA ARG A 77 33.85 23.89 -7.94
C ARG A 77 33.86 25.31 -8.51
N ASP A 78 32.92 26.13 -8.10
CA ASP A 78 32.83 27.53 -8.54
C ASP A 78 33.63 28.48 -7.61
N ALA A 79 34.18 27.93 -6.53
CA ALA A 79 35.01 28.65 -5.54
C ALA A 79 36.52 28.34 -5.63
N ALA A 80 36.96 27.59 -6.65
CA ALA A 80 38.36 27.23 -6.90
C ALA A 80 38.77 27.63 -8.33
#